data_AF-A0A7S2CGH2-F1
#
_entry.id   AF-A0A7S2CGH2-F1
#
_cell.length_a   1.000
_cell.length_b   1.000
_cell.length_c   1.000
_cell.angle_alpha   90.00
_cell.angle_beta   90.00
_cell.angle_gamma   90.00
#
_symmetry.space_group_name_H-M   'P 1'
#
loop_
_entity.id
_entity.type
_entity.pdbx_description
1 polymer ?
#
loop_
_entity_poly.entity_id
_entity_poly.type
_entity_poly.pdbx_seq_one_letter_code
_entity_poly.pdbx_strand_id
1 'polypeptide(L)'
;ARAALQPGDVWEVVGGAGVGGIIVREGRDRSSEEVTKRLATGALVRVLESDAGRLQYELLAGEGPSRGWVSSNLKGKDLLVKADIQDLLESQSGSQDEIVKPSGNARTALQQEDSDE
;
A
#
# COMPACT_ATOMS: atom_id res chain seq x y z
N ALA A 1 7.67 -0.35 -12.86
CA ALA A 1 6.46 -1.09 -13.27
C ALA A 1 5.32 -0.74 -12.33
N ARG A 2 4.06 -0.71 -12.79
CA ARG A 2 2.92 -0.44 -11.91
C ARG A 2 2.61 -1.72 -11.13
N ALA A 3 2.57 -1.64 -9.79
CA ALA A 3 2.34 -2.81 -8.96
C ALA A 3 0.97 -3.42 -9.27
N ALA A 4 0.92 -4.74 -9.45
CA ALA A 4 -0.34 -5.46 -9.63
C ALA A 4 -1.05 -5.63 -8.28
N LEU A 5 -2.37 -5.43 -8.26
CA LEU A 5 -3.20 -5.62 -7.07
C LEU A 5 -3.44 -7.13 -6.85
N GLN A 6 -2.59 -7.76 -6.05
CA GLN A 6 -2.69 -9.19 -5.74
C GLN A 6 -3.51 -9.44 -4.47
N PRO A 7 -4.38 -10.47 -4.42
CA PRO A 7 -5.04 -10.90 -3.19
C PRO A 7 -4.04 -11.13 -2.06
N GLY A 8 -4.33 -10.56 -0.89
CA GLY A 8 -3.46 -10.62 0.29
C GLY A 8 -2.44 -9.47 0.43
N ASP A 9 -2.15 -8.71 -0.63
CA ASP A 9 -1.35 -7.49 -0.51
C ASP A 9 -2.06 -6.44 0.37
N VAL A 10 -1.28 -5.59 1.04
CA VAL A 10 -1.79 -4.43 1.78
C VAL A 10 -1.42 -3.14 1.07
N TRP A 11 -2.37 -2.22 1.05
CA TRP A 11 -2.33 -0.98 0.30
C TRP A 11 -2.83 0.17 1.17
N GLU A 12 -2.21 1.33 1.04
CA GLU A 12 -2.62 2.58 1.70
C GLU A 12 -3.45 3.43 0.75
N VAL A 13 -4.53 4.03 1.27
CA VAL A 13 -5.33 5.03 0.55
C VAL A 13 -4.64 6.39 0.57
N VAL A 14 -3.96 6.74 -0.51
CA VAL A 14 -3.42 8.10 -0.74
C VAL A 14 -4.40 9.02 -1.47
N GLY A 15 -5.47 8.45 -2.02
CA GLY A 15 -6.51 9.16 -2.75
C GLY A 15 -7.46 9.95 -1.85
N GLY A 16 -8.10 10.97 -2.43
CA GLY A 16 -9.29 11.61 -1.85
C GLY A 16 -9.05 12.62 -0.72
N ALA A 17 -7.80 12.97 -0.38
CA ALA A 17 -7.49 13.87 0.74
C ALA A 17 -8.31 15.17 0.77
N GLY A 18 -8.44 15.85 -0.37
CA GLY A 18 -9.24 17.10 -0.50
C GLY A 18 -10.76 16.93 -0.44
N VAL A 19 -11.27 15.71 -0.31
CA VAL A 19 -12.72 15.37 -0.22
C VAL A 19 -13.03 14.35 0.88
N GLY A 20 -12.14 14.21 1.87
CA GLY A 20 -12.33 13.33 3.03
C GLY A 20 -12.19 11.82 2.74
N GLY A 21 -11.42 11.45 1.71
CA GLY A 21 -11.16 10.05 1.35
C GLY A 21 -11.87 9.58 0.08
N ILE A 22 -11.85 8.27 -0.17
CA ILE A 22 -12.37 7.64 -1.39
C ILE A 22 -13.77 7.04 -1.18
N ILE A 23 -14.57 7.06 -2.25
CA ILE A 23 -15.93 6.52 -2.25
C ILE A 23 -15.87 4.99 -2.28
N VAL A 24 -16.59 4.37 -1.36
CA VAL A 24 -16.75 2.91 -1.26
C VAL A 24 -18.12 2.53 -1.81
N ARG A 25 -18.22 1.37 -2.46
CA ARG A 25 -19.46 0.78 -2.95
C ARG A 25 -19.65 -0.61 -2.36
N GLU A 26 -20.90 -1.01 -2.13
CA GLU A 26 -21.17 -2.33 -1.54
C GLU A 26 -20.83 -3.47 -2.50
N GLY A 27 -21.09 -3.28 -3.79
CA GLY A 27 -20.86 -4.26 -4.85
C GLY A 27 -19.82 -3.84 -5.89
N ARG A 28 -19.35 -4.84 -6.64
CA ARG A 28 -18.42 -4.71 -7.78
C ARG A 28 -18.94 -3.79 -8.87
N ASP A 29 -20.26 -3.68 -9.03
CA ASP A 29 -20.88 -3.00 -10.15
C ASP A 29 -20.82 -1.46 -10.03
N ARG A 30 -20.89 -0.77 -11.17
CA ARG A 30 -20.98 0.70 -11.25
C ARG A 30 -22.36 1.23 -10.85
N SER A 31 -23.36 0.36 -10.79
CA SER A 31 -24.72 0.61 -10.30
C SER A 31 -24.92 0.28 -8.82
N SER A 32 -24.04 -0.52 -8.20
CA SER A 32 -24.13 -0.85 -6.77
C SER A 32 -24.08 0.40 -5.88
N GLU A 33 -24.87 0.40 -4.82
CA GLU A 33 -25.04 1.56 -3.93
C GLU A 33 -23.70 2.07 -3.37
N GLU A 34 -23.58 3.39 -3.29
CA GLU A 34 -22.44 4.06 -2.67
C GLU A 34 -22.63 4.04 -1.16
N VAL A 35 -21.66 3.48 -0.44
CA VAL A 35 -21.66 3.46 1.02
C VAL A 35 -21.51 4.90 1.50
N THR A 36 -22.44 5.37 2.33
CA THR A 36 -22.46 6.75 2.86
C THR A 36 -21.15 7.12 3.56
N LYS A 37 -20.47 6.13 4.17
CA LYS A 37 -19.16 6.29 4.80
C LYS A 37 -18.03 6.09 3.77
N ARG A 38 -17.22 7.13 3.61
CA ARG A 38 -15.98 7.09 2.81
C ARG A 38 -14.87 6.34 3.54
N LEU A 39 -13.92 5.82 2.78
CA LEU A 39 -12.68 5.28 3.29
C LEU A 39 -11.64 6.41 3.32
N ALA A 40 -11.17 6.78 4.50
CA ALA A 40 -10.30 7.92 4.71
C ALA A 40 -8.93 7.74 4.04
N THR A 41 -8.28 8.86 3.73
CA THR A 41 -6.87 8.88 3.32
C THR A 41 -6.00 8.46 4.50
N GLY A 42 -4.94 7.67 4.26
CA GLY A 42 -4.13 7.02 5.29
C GLY A 42 -4.70 5.70 5.82
N ALA A 43 -5.88 5.28 5.36
CA ALA A 43 -6.42 3.97 5.72
C ALA A 43 -5.63 2.83 5.05
N LEU A 44 -5.29 1.80 5.81
CA LEU A 44 -4.62 0.59 5.35
C LEU A 44 -5.64 -0.49 5.07
N VAL A 45 -5.57 -1.06 3.88
CA VAL A 45 -6.53 -2.07 3.41
C VAL A 45 -5.84 -3.27 2.79
N ARG A 46 -6.36 -4.46 3.08
CA ARG A 46 -5.99 -5.72 2.43
C ARG A 46 -6.79 -5.90 1.14
N VAL A 47 -6.11 -6.25 0.06
CA VAL A 47 -6.73 -6.68 -1.20
C VAL A 47 -7.40 -8.03 -1.01
N LEU A 48 -8.69 -8.11 -1.31
CA LEU A 48 -9.42 -9.39 -1.39
C LEU A 48 -9.53 -9.86 -2.85
N GLU A 49 -9.99 -8.98 -3.74
CA GLU A 49 -10.16 -9.26 -5.17
C GLU A 49 -9.84 -7.98 -5.96
N SER A 50 -9.28 -8.09 -7.16
CA SER A 50 -9.13 -6.96 -8.09
C SER A 50 -9.70 -7.30 -9.46
N ASP A 51 -10.41 -6.34 -10.06
CA ASP A 51 -11.05 -6.49 -11.37
C ASP A 51 -11.14 -5.18 -12.13
N ALA A 52 -10.65 -5.12 -13.36
CA ALA A 52 -10.84 -4.00 -14.29
C ALA A 52 -10.60 -2.57 -13.73
N GLY A 53 -9.68 -2.41 -12.75
CA GLY A 53 -9.40 -1.13 -12.08
C GLY A 53 -10.26 -0.85 -10.83
N ARG A 54 -11.01 -1.84 -10.37
CA ARG A 54 -11.71 -1.89 -9.08
C ARG A 54 -11.04 -2.90 -8.15
N LEU A 55 -11.21 -2.66 -6.86
CA LEU A 55 -10.57 -3.39 -5.79
C LEU A 55 -11.61 -3.68 -4.70
N GLN A 56 -11.86 -4.96 -4.43
CA GLN A 56 -12.50 -5.36 -3.19
C GLN A 56 -11.44 -5.36 -2.09
N TYR A 57 -11.75 -4.71 -0.98
CA TYR A 57 -10.81 -4.54 0.11
C TYR A 57 -11.43 -4.91 1.47
N GLU A 58 -10.55 -5.13 2.43
CA GLU A 58 -10.86 -5.21 3.86
C GLU A 58 -9.99 -4.22 4.64
N LEU A 59 -10.62 -3.41 5.49
CA LEU A 59 -9.96 -2.42 6.34
C LEU A 59 -9.13 -3.12 7.41
N LEU A 60 -7.84 -2.79 7.48
CA LEU A 60 -6.93 -3.23 8.53
C LEU A 60 -6.72 -2.14 9.59
N ALA A 61 -6.54 -0.88 9.16
CA ALA A 61 -6.34 0.26 10.04
C ALA A 61 -6.84 1.57 9.40
N GLY A 62 -7.15 2.57 10.23
CA GLY A 62 -7.70 3.85 9.81
C GLY A 62 -9.23 3.89 9.83
N GLU A 63 -9.81 4.90 9.17
CA GLU A 63 -11.25 5.15 9.21
C GLU A 63 -11.96 4.78 7.91
N GLY A 64 -13.03 4.00 8.01
CA GLY A 64 -13.88 3.67 6.86
C GLY A 64 -14.95 2.64 7.20
N PRO A 65 -15.66 2.10 6.18
CA PRO A 65 -16.36 0.84 6.30
C PRO A 65 -15.35 -0.33 6.23
N SER A 66 -15.66 -1.43 6.92
CA SER A 66 -14.73 -2.55 7.14
C SER A 66 -14.42 -3.36 5.88
N ARG A 67 -15.31 -3.36 4.89
CA ARG A 67 -15.14 -3.98 3.57
C ARG A 67 -15.88 -3.17 2.52
N GLY A 68 -15.49 -3.33 1.26
CA GLY A 68 -16.24 -2.80 0.13
C GLY A 68 -15.42 -2.79 -1.16
N TRP A 69 -15.97 -2.13 -2.18
CA TRP A 69 -15.34 -1.95 -3.48
C TRP A 69 -14.93 -0.48 -3.68
N VAL A 70 -13.67 -0.28 -4.07
CA VAL A 70 -13.10 1.04 -4.42
C VAL A 70 -12.49 1.00 -5.81
N SER A 71 -12.34 2.16 -6.44
CA SER A 71 -11.55 2.28 -7.68
C SER A 71 -10.07 2.41 -7.31
N SER A 72 -9.19 1.63 -7.93
CA SER A 72 -7.74 1.75 -7.68
C SER A 72 -7.12 2.98 -8.33
N ASN A 73 -7.77 3.51 -9.37
CA ASN A 73 -7.42 4.78 -9.99
C ASN A 73 -8.66 5.64 -10.30
N LEU A 74 -8.43 6.94 -10.47
CA LEU A 74 -9.45 7.89 -10.91
C LEU A 74 -8.80 8.98 -11.77
N LYS A 75 -9.28 9.14 -13.01
CA LYS A 75 -8.75 10.11 -13.99
C LYS A 75 -7.22 10.02 -14.17
N GLY A 76 -6.67 8.81 -14.16
CA GLY A 76 -5.23 8.55 -14.31
C GLY A 76 -4.38 8.79 -13.05
N LYS A 77 -4.97 9.23 -11.93
CA LYS A 77 -4.30 9.25 -10.62
C LYS A 77 -4.56 7.93 -9.89
N ASP A 78 -3.51 7.34 -9.33
CA ASP A 78 -3.64 6.20 -8.43
C ASP A 78 -4.22 6.68 -7.08
N LEU A 79 -5.20 5.93 -6.57
CA LEU A 79 -5.89 6.23 -5.30
C LEU A 79 -5.38 5.37 -4.14
N LEU A 80 -4.71 4.26 -4.46
CA LEU A 80 -4.04 3.40 -3.49
C LEU A 80 -2.59 3.15 -3.94
N VAL A 81 -1.69 3.01 -2.98
CA VAL A 81 -0.30 2.58 -3.17
C VAL A 81 -0.04 1.32 -2.35
N LYS A 82 0.89 0.46 -2.78
CA LYS A 82 1.27 -0.71 -2.00
C LYS A 82 1.97 -0.25 -0.71
N ALA A 83 1.53 -0.78 0.42
CA ALA A 83 2.09 -0.49 1.73
C ALA A 83 2.83 -1.74 2.23
N ASP A 84 4.15 -1.62 2.42
CA ASP A 84 4.93 -2.70 2.99
C ASP A 84 4.68 -2.77 4.50
N ILE A 85 3.97 -3.83 4.92
CA ILE A 85 3.61 -4.07 6.32
C ILE A 85 4.87 -4.23 7.19
N GLN A 86 6.00 -4.65 6.61
CA GLN A 86 7.29 -4.74 7.30
C GLN A 86 7.71 -3.37 7.85
N ASP A 87 7.78 -2.33 7.01
CA ASP A 87 8.06 -0.95 7.44
C ASP A 87 7.06 -0.45 8.51
N LEU A 88 5.79 -0.86 8.40
CA LEU A 88 4.72 -0.44 9.31
C LEU A 88 4.70 -1.20 10.66
N LEU A 89 5.34 -2.37 10.73
CA LEU A 89 5.57 -3.13 11.97
C LEU A 89 6.92 -2.77 12.61
N GLU A 90 7.96 -2.54 11.81
CA GLU A 90 9.25 -2.02 12.26
C GLU A 90 9.07 -0.64 12.93
N SER A 91 8.24 0.25 12.34
CA SER A 91 7.93 1.58 12.93
C SER A 91 7.04 1.54 14.18
N GLN A 92 6.28 0.48 14.43
CA GLN A 92 5.52 0.30 15.69
C GLN A 92 6.32 -0.42 16.78
N SER A 93 7.34 -1.20 16.41
CA SER A 93 8.23 -1.87 17.37
C SER A 93 9.45 -1.01 17.76
N GLY A 94 9.75 0.06 17.00
CA GLY A 94 10.88 0.97 17.20
C GLY A 94 10.79 1.94 18.39
N SER A 95 10.15 1.55 19.48
CA SER A 95 10.17 2.27 20.77
C SER A 95 10.95 1.52 21.87
N GLN A 96 12.02 0.82 21.49
CA GLN A 96 13.20 0.62 22.33
C GLN A 96 14.43 0.30 21.46
N ASP A 97 15.44 1.18 21.58
CA ASP A 97 16.86 1.01 21.26
C ASP A 97 17.32 0.42 19.90
N GLU A 98 17.82 1.33 19.04
CA GLU A 98 19.05 1.26 18.20
C GLU A 98 19.31 0.07 17.23
N ILE A 99 20.14 0.35 16.20
CA ILE A 99 20.98 -0.57 15.38
C ILE A 99 20.56 -0.79 13.89
N VAL A 100 21.18 0.05 13.04
CA VAL A 100 21.63 -0.09 11.62
C VAL A 100 20.77 -0.75 10.52
N LYS A 101 20.60 -0.01 9.40
CA LYS A 101 20.73 -0.55 8.02
C LYS A 101 21.32 0.51 7.05
N PRO A 102 22.66 0.59 6.83
CA PRO A 102 23.23 1.27 5.67
C PRO A 102 23.46 0.28 4.52
N SER A 103 22.41 -0.08 3.76
CA SER A 103 22.58 -0.92 2.55
C SER A 103 22.95 -0.10 1.31
N GLY A 104 24.06 0.62 1.39
CA GLY A 104 24.69 1.27 0.24
C GLY A 104 25.59 0.28 -0.49
N ASN A 105 25.05 -0.48 -1.45
CA ASN A 105 25.77 -1.56 -2.11
C ASN A 105 26.71 -1.05 -3.23
N ALA A 106 27.71 -0.24 -2.87
CA ALA A 106 28.82 0.09 -3.75
C ALA A 106 29.99 -0.88 -3.51
N ARG A 107 30.22 -1.81 -4.44
CA ARG A 107 31.49 -2.55 -4.53
C ARG A 107 32.13 -2.35 -5.90
N THR A 108 32.87 -1.26 -5.97
CA THR A 108 33.75 -0.89 -7.07
C THR A 108 35.18 -1.34 -6.74
N ALA A 109 35.79 -2.08 -7.68
CA ALA A 109 37.23 -2.09 -8.01
C ALA A 109 38.31 -2.69 -7.07
N LEU A 110 39.09 -3.61 -7.68
CA LEU A 110 40.57 -3.61 -7.86
C LEU A 110 41.55 -4.02 -6.73
N GLN A 111 42.77 -4.35 -7.21
CA GLN A 111 43.99 -4.88 -6.57
C GLN A 111 43.89 -6.33 -6.04
N GLN A 112 44.69 -7.33 -6.48
CA GLN A 112 46.15 -7.46 -6.72
C GLN A 112 47.02 -7.25 -5.49
N GLU A 113 47.43 -8.35 -4.84
CA GLU A 113 48.77 -8.63 -4.26
C GLU A 113 48.97 -10.15 -4.47
N ASP A 114 49.95 -10.64 -5.23
CA ASP A 114 51.40 -10.81 -4.94
C ASP A 114 51.72 -11.89 -3.88
N SER A 115 52.46 -12.93 -4.30
CA SER A 115 53.70 -13.48 -3.69
C SER A 115 53.66 -14.02 -2.23
N ASP A 116 54.57 -14.84 -1.69
CA ASP A 116 55.66 -15.72 -2.18
C ASP A 116 55.34 -17.17 -1.67
N GLU A 117 56.00 -18.27 -2.06
CA GLU A 117 57.17 -18.56 -2.92
C GLU A 117 56.81 -19.68 -3.93
#